data_AF-A0A3N5I0Z2-F1
#
_entry.id   AF-A0A3N5I0Z2-F1
#
_cell.length_a   1.000
_cell.length_b   1.000
_cell.length_c   1.000
_cell.angle_alpha   90.00
_cell.angle_beta   90.00
_cell.angle_gamma   90.00
#
_symmetry.space_group_name_H-M   'P 1'
#
loop_
_entity.id
_entity.type
_entity.pdbx_description
1 polymer ?
#
loop_
_entity_poly.entity_id
_entity_poly.type
_entity_poly.pdbx_seq_one_letter_code
_entity_poly.pdbx_strand_id
1 'polypeptide(L)'
;MEMNLKTIPLGVIGVVLAAAGAVGYSLVPERLWLVALLEGSALLCLGMFVVVHFSGLKTFSTRRSTRVGANSLLMILLFFGILVIVNFLAARHSIRWDLSENQNFTLAPQTYRVLRSLPREVTVTVFTREKDPGYQSYKERLDSYRQASSKISVEFVDPERQPKIAQQYGITRTDTAVFESAGHSVRVNAPSEVELTGALIRVSQDSKKRVLFLEGHGEPSLDDRERTGLSAAREILFKQGYDVGTLSLLKEAAVPDHTAILVVAGPRRPVTAEEQERIHTYVEKGGHLLLLIDPDTPADMNPLLKRWGLGLGPGVLVDLQDRLAQGDLTSLLVRTFTEHEITQDLSAA
;
A
#
# COMPACT_ATOMS: atom_id res chain seq x y z
N MET A 1 24.63 -55.64 -5.93
CA MET A 1 24.29 -54.21 -5.80
C MET A 1 23.78 -54.02 -4.38
N GLU A 2 24.70 -53.75 -3.46
CA GLU A 2 24.36 -53.61 -2.04
C GLU A 2 23.58 -52.30 -1.86
N MET A 3 22.35 -52.40 -1.34
CA MET A 3 21.69 -51.23 -0.75
C MET A 3 22.65 -50.66 0.27
N ASN A 4 23.08 -49.41 0.08
CA ASN A 4 23.91 -48.74 1.06
C ASN A 4 23.06 -48.62 2.34
N LEU A 5 23.29 -49.51 3.31
CA LEU A 5 22.44 -49.67 4.51
C LEU A 5 22.25 -48.35 5.27
N LYS A 6 23.15 -47.39 5.04
CA LYS A 6 23.15 -46.05 5.62
C LYS A 6 22.00 -45.14 5.13
N THR A 7 21.31 -45.43 4.03
CA THR A 7 20.26 -44.55 3.46
C THR A 7 18.82 -45.05 3.66
N ILE A 8 18.65 -46.32 4.05
CA ILE A 8 17.37 -46.92 4.51
C ILE A 8 16.74 -46.14 5.68
N PRO A 9 17.48 -45.70 6.72
CA PRO A 9 16.88 -44.94 7.81
C PRO A 9 16.26 -43.62 7.35
N LEU A 10 16.76 -43.00 6.26
CA LEU A 10 16.24 -41.73 5.76
C LEU A 10 14.82 -41.85 5.21
N GLY A 11 14.51 -42.95 4.52
CA GLY A 11 13.17 -43.23 4.02
C GLY A 11 12.17 -43.54 5.13
N VAL A 12 12.59 -44.31 6.15
CA VAL A 12 11.77 -44.61 7.34
C VAL A 12 11.47 -43.34 8.14
N ILE A 13 12.49 -42.49 8.33
CA ILE A 13 12.33 -41.18 8.97
C ILE A 13 11.34 -40.31 8.19
N GLY A 14 11.43 -40.26 6.85
CA GLY A 14 10.48 -39.52 6.02
C GLY A 14 9.03 -39.99 6.16
N VAL A 15 8.79 -41.30 6.19
CA VAL A 15 7.43 -41.87 6.39
C VAL A 15 6.90 -41.61 7.79
N VAL A 16 7.75 -41.75 8.81
CA VAL A 16 7.37 -41.45 10.21
C VAL A 16 7.05 -39.96 10.38
N LEU A 17 7.81 -39.08 9.75
CA LEU A 17 7.55 -37.63 9.76
C LEU A 17 6.25 -37.27 9.04
N ALA A 18 5.95 -37.92 7.91
CA ALA A 18 4.68 -37.74 7.20
C ALA A 18 3.48 -38.20 8.06
N ALA A 19 3.60 -39.37 8.71
CA ALA A 19 2.57 -39.86 9.63
C ALA A 19 2.42 -38.95 10.87
N ALA A 20 3.53 -38.46 11.43
CA ALA A 20 3.53 -37.52 12.54
C ALA A 20 2.94 -36.15 12.14
N GLY A 21 3.17 -35.67 10.92
CA GLY A 21 2.54 -34.48 10.36
C GLY A 21 1.01 -34.64 10.25
N ALA A 22 0.55 -35.77 9.70
CA ALA A 22 -0.87 -36.09 9.58
C ALA A 22 -1.58 -36.22 10.95
N VAL A 23 -0.93 -36.87 11.93
CA VAL A 23 -1.45 -36.98 13.30
C VAL A 23 -1.41 -35.64 14.03
N GLY A 24 -0.32 -34.88 13.87
CA GLY A 24 -0.18 -33.54 14.45
C GLY A 24 -1.24 -32.57 13.94
N TYR A 25 -1.61 -32.68 12.66
CA TYR A 25 -2.74 -31.95 12.07
C TYR A 25 -4.07 -32.30 12.75
N SER A 26 -4.33 -33.58 13.02
CA SER A 26 -5.56 -34.02 13.67
C SER A 26 -5.66 -33.59 15.14
N LEU A 27 -4.53 -33.40 15.83
CA LEU A 27 -4.49 -33.08 17.26
C LEU A 27 -4.39 -31.58 17.54
N VAL A 28 -3.73 -30.80 16.67
CA VAL A 28 -3.48 -29.37 16.89
C VAL A 28 -3.66 -28.56 15.58
N PRO A 29 -4.92 -28.35 15.12
CA PRO A 29 -5.21 -27.70 13.84
C PRO A 29 -4.82 -26.21 13.79
N GLU A 30 -4.64 -25.56 14.94
CA GLU A 30 -4.32 -24.13 15.04
C GLU A 30 -2.84 -23.81 14.81
N ARG A 31 -1.94 -24.79 14.92
CA ARG A 31 -0.48 -24.59 14.74
C ARG A 31 -0.01 -25.09 13.37
N LEU A 32 -0.59 -24.53 12.31
CA LEU A 32 -0.30 -24.90 10.91
C LEU A 32 1.19 -24.83 10.55
N TRP A 33 1.97 -23.95 11.17
CA TRP A 33 3.40 -23.82 10.92
C TRP A 33 4.22 -25.05 11.36
N LEU A 34 3.82 -25.75 12.43
CA LEU A 34 4.47 -26.99 12.89
C LEU A 34 4.18 -28.15 11.93
N VAL A 35 2.94 -28.24 11.45
CA VAL A 35 2.53 -29.24 10.46
C VAL A 35 3.28 -29.02 9.14
N ALA A 36 3.40 -27.76 8.69
CA ALA A 36 4.16 -27.42 7.49
C ALA A 36 5.66 -27.76 7.60
N LEU A 37 6.27 -27.55 8.79
CA LEU A 37 7.68 -27.89 9.02
C LEU A 37 7.90 -29.41 9.03
N LEU A 38 7.01 -30.17 9.67
CA LEU A 38 7.03 -31.64 9.69
C LEU A 38 6.86 -32.24 8.29
N GLU A 39 5.87 -31.76 7.53
CA GLU A 39 5.61 -32.25 6.18
C GLU A 39 6.67 -31.81 5.16
N GLY A 40 7.20 -30.58 5.29
CA GLY A 40 8.34 -30.12 4.51
C GLY A 40 9.60 -30.96 4.76
N SER A 41 9.84 -31.33 6.02
CA SER A 41 10.95 -32.22 6.40
C SER A 41 10.76 -33.65 5.88
N ALA A 42 9.53 -34.17 5.93
CA ALA A 42 9.18 -35.46 5.35
C ALA A 42 9.45 -35.48 3.84
N LEU A 43 9.04 -34.44 3.12
CA LEU A 43 9.23 -34.30 1.68
C LEU A 43 10.71 -34.23 1.30
N LEU A 44 11.52 -33.50 2.07
CA LEU A 44 12.99 -33.44 1.90
C LEU A 44 13.65 -34.81 2.09
N CYS A 45 13.30 -35.54 3.16
CA CYS A 45 13.84 -36.87 3.42
C CYS A 45 13.44 -37.89 2.35
N LEU A 46 12.17 -37.88 1.92
CA LEU A 46 11.64 -38.75 0.88
C LEU A 46 12.25 -38.41 -0.50
N GLY A 47 12.38 -37.13 -0.83
CA GLY A 47 13.02 -36.66 -2.06
C GLY A 47 14.50 -37.03 -2.14
N MET A 48 15.25 -36.83 -1.05
CA MET A 48 16.67 -37.23 -0.97
C MET A 48 16.84 -38.75 -1.09
N PHE A 49 15.95 -39.54 -0.49
CA PHE A 49 15.93 -40.99 -0.66
C PHE A 49 15.71 -41.40 -2.13
N VAL A 50 14.76 -40.77 -2.82
CA VAL A 50 14.50 -41.03 -4.25
C VAL A 50 15.73 -40.70 -5.11
N VAL A 51 16.37 -39.55 -4.90
CA VAL A 51 17.54 -39.12 -5.68
C VAL A 51 18.72 -40.08 -5.51
N VAL A 52 19.01 -40.50 -4.29
CA VAL A 52 20.11 -41.43 -4.02
C VAL A 52 19.86 -42.81 -4.65
N HIS A 53 18.62 -43.28 -4.64
CA HIS A 53 18.23 -44.57 -5.21
C HIS A 53 17.86 -44.52 -6.71
N PHE A 54 17.83 -43.33 -7.33
CA PHE A 54 17.58 -43.14 -8.76
C PHE A 54 18.66 -43.79 -9.64
N SER A 55 19.89 -43.92 -9.14
CA SER A 55 20.99 -44.63 -9.83
C SER A 55 20.69 -46.12 -10.11
N GLY A 56 19.78 -46.74 -9.34
CA GLY A 56 19.29 -48.10 -9.55
C GLY A 56 18.26 -48.23 -10.69
N LEU A 57 17.63 -47.13 -11.12
CA LEU A 57 16.71 -47.14 -12.28
C LEU A 57 17.44 -47.24 -13.61
N LYS A 58 18.73 -46.88 -13.70
CA LYS A 58 19.48 -46.94 -14.97
C LYS A 58 19.84 -48.37 -15.42
N THR A 59 19.65 -49.36 -14.55
CA THR A 59 19.84 -50.80 -14.84
C THR A 59 18.53 -51.54 -15.15
N PHE A 60 17.47 -50.80 -15.52
CA PHE A 60 16.10 -51.29 -15.78
C PHE A 60 15.97 -52.37 -16.87
N SER A 61 17.00 -52.69 -17.66
CA SER A 61 16.83 -53.56 -18.83
C SER A 61 17.30 -55.02 -18.68
N THR A 62 18.05 -55.41 -17.64
CA THR A 62 18.70 -56.74 -17.66
C THR A 62 18.95 -57.35 -16.27
N ARG A 63 17.93 -58.00 -15.67
CA ARG A 63 17.94 -59.37 -15.06
C ARG A 63 17.00 -59.58 -13.84
N ARG A 64 16.20 -60.65 -13.96
CA ARG A 64 15.52 -61.53 -12.97
C ARG A 64 14.54 -60.91 -11.94
N SER A 65 13.32 -61.47 -11.90
CA SER A 65 12.04 -60.75 -11.74
C SER A 65 11.25 -61.00 -10.44
N THR A 66 11.85 -60.91 -9.26
CA THR A 66 11.05 -60.98 -8.00
C THR A 66 11.51 -60.02 -6.92
N ARG A 67 12.82 -59.76 -6.80
CA ARG A 67 13.35 -58.79 -5.82
C ARG A 67 13.23 -57.33 -6.29
N VAL A 68 13.04 -57.10 -7.59
CA VAL A 68 12.96 -55.78 -8.22
C VAL A 68 11.53 -55.19 -8.15
N GLY A 69 10.49 -56.03 -8.20
CA GLY A 69 9.10 -55.57 -8.16
C GLY A 69 8.71 -54.88 -6.84
N ALA A 70 9.20 -55.37 -5.71
CA ALA A 70 8.96 -54.76 -4.40
C ALA A 70 9.58 -53.35 -4.29
N ASN A 71 10.76 -53.14 -4.88
CA ASN A 71 11.41 -51.82 -4.88
C ASN A 71 10.69 -50.83 -5.81
N SER A 72 10.22 -51.29 -6.97
CA SER A 72 9.38 -50.48 -7.86
C SER A 72 8.03 -50.12 -7.20
N LEU A 73 7.40 -51.05 -6.50
CA LEU A 73 6.16 -50.80 -5.76
C LEU A 73 6.37 -49.78 -4.64
N LEU A 74 7.47 -49.89 -3.89
CA LEU A 74 7.84 -48.94 -2.85
C LEU A 74 8.03 -47.52 -3.41
N MET A 75 8.73 -47.40 -4.55
CA MET A 75 8.97 -46.10 -5.19
C MET A 75 7.68 -45.47 -5.73
N ILE A 76 6.76 -46.27 -6.27
CA ILE A 76 5.43 -45.80 -6.69
C ILE A 76 4.66 -45.28 -5.48
N LEU A 77 4.61 -46.05 -4.39
CA LEU A 77 3.93 -45.62 -3.15
C LEU A 77 4.54 -44.34 -2.58
N LEU A 78 5.87 -44.19 -2.64
CA LEU A 78 6.58 -43.02 -2.14
C LEU A 78 6.34 -41.80 -3.03
N PHE A 79 6.31 -41.96 -4.36
CA PHE A 79 5.93 -40.91 -5.30
C PHE A 79 4.49 -40.41 -5.05
N PHE A 80 3.54 -41.33 -4.89
CA PHE A 80 2.17 -40.98 -4.51
C PHE A 80 2.10 -40.30 -3.14
N GLY A 81 2.90 -40.75 -2.17
CA GLY A 81 3.01 -40.10 -0.86
C GLY A 81 3.50 -38.65 -0.95
N ILE A 82 4.54 -38.40 -1.74
CA ILE A 82 5.02 -37.03 -2.01
C ILE A 82 3.94 -36.21 -2.70
N LEU A 83 3.24 -36.75 -3.71
CA LEU A 83 2.16 -36.03 -4.39
C LEU A 83 1.02 -35.66 -3.44
N VAL A 84 0.64 -36.55 -2.52
CA VAL A 84 -0.37 -36.27 -1.50
C VAL A 84 0.08 -35.15 -0.57
N ILE A 85 1.32 -35.18 -0.09
CA ILE A 85 1.90 -34.13 0.78
C ILE A 85 1.97 -32.79 0.04
N VAL A 86 2.48 -32.77 -1.20
CA VAL A 86 2.55 -31.56 -2.03
C VAL A 86 1.16 -30.98 -2.25
N ASN A 87 0.19 -31.83 -2.63
CA ASN A 87 -1.17 -31.40 -2.87
C ASN A 87 -1.85 -30.90 -1.57
N PHE A 88 -1.58 -31.54 -0.44
CA PHE A 88 -2.07 -31.10 0.87
C PHE A 88 -1.48 -29.75 1.28
N LEU A 89 -0.17 -29.55 1.12
CA LEU A 89 0.49 -28.26 1.35
C LEU A 89 -0.04 -27.18 0.41
N ALA A 90 -0.19 -27.48 -0.89
CA ALA A 90 -0.66 -26.54 -1.90
C ALA A 90 -2.13 -26.13 -1.67
N ALA A 91 -2.99 -27.06 -1.26
CA ALA A 91 -4.39 -26.77 -0.95
C ALA A 91 -4.55 -25.90 0.31
N ARG A 92 -3.57 -25.94 1.24
CA ARG A 92 -3.67 -25.24 2.53
C ARG A 92 -2.87 -23.94 2.59
N HIS A 93 -1.74 -23.87 1.91
CA HIS A 93 -0.94 -22.65 1.77
C HIS A 93 -1.19 -22.06 0.39
N SER A 94 -2.20 -21.20 0.29
CA SER A 94 -2.48 -20.41 -0.90
C SER A 94 -1.44 -19.31 -1.09
N ILE A 95 -0.18 -19.69 -1.34
CA ILE A 95 0.83 -18.76 -1.82
C ILE A 95 0.43 -18.41 -3.26
N ARG A 96 -0.23 -17.27 -3.43
CA ARG A 96 -0.57 -16.74 -4.75
C ARG A 96 0.61 -15.92 -5.25
N TRP A 97 1.38 -16.50 -6.15
CA TRP A 97 2.32 -15.72 -6.94
C TRP A 97 1.57 -15.13 -8.12
N ASP A 98 1.57 -13.81 -8.20
CA ASP A 98 1.02 -13.08 -9.34
C ASP A 98 2.05 -13.12 -10.48
N LEU A 99 1.84 -14.04 -11.43
CA LEU A 99 2.65 -14.16 -12.65
C LEU A 99 2.08 -13.29 -13.79
N SER A 100 1.10 -12.41 -13.51
CA SER A 100 0.61 -11.51 -14.55
C SER A 100 1.68 -10.46 -14.90
N GLU A 101 1.82 -10.18 -16.20
CA GLU A 101 2.80 -9.22 -16.73
C GLU A 101 2.66 -7.82 -16.09
N ASN A 102 1.45 -7.47 -15.64
CA ASN A 102 1.12 -6.18 -15.04
C ASN A 102 0.94 -6.21 -13.51
N GLN A 103 1.18 -7.35 -12.84
CA GLN A 103 0.98 -7.52 -11.39
C GLN A 103 -0.39 -7.03 -10.87
N ASN A 104 -1.45 -7.21 -11.67
CA ASN A 104 -2.76 -6.61 -11.43
C ASN A 104 -3.45 -7.09 -10.12
N PHE A 105 -2.95 -8.16 -9.51
CA PHE A 105 -3.48 -8.76 -8.28
C PHE A 105 -2.57 -8.51 -7.06
N THR A 106 -1.49 -7.75 -7.24
CA THR A 106 -0.58 -7.37 -6.16
C THR A 106 -0.88 -5.94 -5.72
N LEU A 107 -1.09 -5.74 -4.42
CA LEU A 107 -1.31 -4.40 -3.85
C LEU A 107 -0.05 -3.56 -3.98
N ALA A 108 -0.21 -2.25 -4.22
CA ALA A 108 0.92 -1.33 -4.22
C ALA A 108 1.62 -1.35 -2.84
N PRO A 109 2.95 -1.20 -2.78
CA PRO A 109 3.70 -1.19 -1.52
C PRO A 109 3.16 -0.16 -0.51
N GLN A 110 2.68 0.98 -1.00
CA GLN A 110 2.07 2.03 -0.19
C GLN A 110 0.75 1.57 0.46
N THR A 111 -0.13 0.94 -0.32
CA THR A 111 -1.38 0.34 0.17
C THR A 111 -1.11 -0.70 1.25
N TYR A 112 -0.10 -1.55 1.06
CA TYR A 112 0.28 -2.55 2.06
C TYR A 112 0.71 -1.95 3.40
N ARG A 113 1.48 -0.85 3.36
CA ARG A 113 1.87 -0.12 4.58
C ARG A 113 0.65 0.43 5.31
N VAL A 114 -0.28 1.06 4.59
CA VAL A 114 -1.53 1.60 5.17
C VAL A 114 -2.35 0.51 5.84
N LEU A 115 -2.53 -0.63 5.16
CA LEU A 115 -3.34 -1.75 5.67
C LEU A 115 -2.77 -2.36 6.96
N ARG A 116 -1.44 -2.45 7.07
CA ARG A 116 -0.76 -2.95 8.28
C ARG A 116 -0.70 -1.93 9.41
N SER A 117 -0.61 -0.64 9.10
CA SER A 117 -0.54 0.43 10.09
C SER A 117 -1.92 0.95 10.55
N LEU A 118 -3.00 0.28 10.14
CA LEU A 118 -4.36 0.66 10.55
C LEU A 118 -4.47 0.73 12.08
N PRO A 119 -4.83 1.88 12.66
CA PRO A 119 -4.93 2.02 14.11
C PRO A 119 -6.11 1.22 14.67
N ARG A 120 -7.24 1.20 13.95
CA ARG A 120 -8.53 0.64 14.39
C ARG A 120 -9.21 -0.18 13.30
N GLU A 121 -10.30 -0.85 13.68
CA GLU A 121 -11.12 -1.62 12.76
C GLU A 121 -11.91 -0.72 11.80
N VAL A 122 -12.05 -1.17 10.56
CA VAL A 122 -12.78 -0.47 9.50
C VAL A 122 -13.77 -1.43 8.88
N THR A 123 -15.04 -1.02 8.85
CA THR A 123 -16.10 -1.75 8.16
C THR A 123 -16.34 -1.13 6.79
N VAL A 124 -16.35 -1.95 5.75
CA VAL A 124 -16.59 -1.53 4.37
C VAL A 124 -17.87 -2.17 3.87
N THR A 125 -18.91 -1.36 3.66
CA THR A 125 -20.20 -1.81 3.14
C THR A 125 -20.31 -1.40 1.67
N VAL A 126 -20.33 -2.38 0.78
CA VAL A 126 -20.43 -2.16 -0.67
C VAL A 126 -21.86 -2.35 -1.12
N PHE A 127 -22.47 -1.26 -1.61
CA PHE A 127 -23.81 -1.25 -2.17
C PHE A 127 -23.74 -1.52 -3.68
N THR A 128 -23.93 -2.77 -4.07
CA THR A 128 -23.83 -3.24 -5.46
C THR A 128 -24.68 -4.51 -5.62
N ARG A 129 -25.07 -4.84 -6.85
CA ARG A 129 -25.79 -6.09 -7.15
C ARG A 129 -24.80 -7.13 -7.64
N GLU A 130 -25.04 -8.41 -7.34
CA GLU A 130 -24.17 -9.51 -7.78
C GLU A 130 -23.97 -9.58 -9.31
N LYS A 131 -24.90 -9.03 -10.09
CA LYS A 131 -24.86 -8.99 -11.55
C LYS A 131 -24.17 -7.76 -12.13
N ASP A 132 -23.88 -6.76 -11.31
CA ASP A 132 -23.24 -5.53 -11.77
C ASP A 132 -21.74 -5.78 -12.01
N PRO A 133 -21.14 -5.20 -13.07
CA PRO A 133 -19.71 -5.35 -13.34
C PRO A 133 -18.82 -4.92 -12.17
N GLY A 134 -19.27 -3.92 -11.39
CA GLY A 134 -18.55 -3.42 -10.22
C GLY A 134 -18.40 -4.44 -9.10
N TYR A 135 -19.31 -5.41 -8.97
CA TYR A 135 -19.31 -6.39 -7.88
C TYR A 135 -18.01 -7.19 -7.81
N GLN A 136 -17.57 -7.75 -8.93
CA GLN A 136 -16.35 -8.57 -8.96
C GLN A 136 -15.11 -7.71 -8.68
N SER A 137 -15.05 -6.50 -9.24
CA SER A 137 -13.91 -5.59 -9.01
C SER A 137 -13.79 -5.15 -7.55
N TYR A 138 -14.91 -4.84 -6.89
CA TYR A 138 -14.93 -4.55 -5.45
C TYR A 138 -14.54 -5.78 -4.63
N LYS A 139 -15.11 -6.95 -4.97
CA LYS A 139 -14.86 -8.20 -4.27
C LYS A 139 -13.39 -8.59 -4.31
N GLU A 140 -12.79 -8.67 -5.48
CA GLU A 140 -11.38 -9.05 -5.63
C GLU A 140 -10.45 -8.08 -4.87
N ARG A 141 -10.71 -6.77 -4.98
CA ARG A 141 -9.86 -5.76 -4.34
C ARG A 141 -9.99 -5.76 -2.82
N LEU A 142 -11.21 -5.82 -2.31
CA LEU A 142 -11.47 -5.83 -0.87
C LEU A 142 -11.09 -7.18 -0.22
N ASP A 143 -11.18 -8.29 -0.95
CA ASP A 143 -10.65 -9.59 -0.48
C ASP A 143 -9.13 -9.53 -0.28
N SER A 144 -8.38 -8.89 -1.20
CA SER A 144 -6.95 -8.64 -1.02
C SER A 144 -6.66 -7.76 0.20
N TYR A 145 -7.52 -6.78 0.50
CA TYR A 145 -7.37 -5.91 1.67
C TYR A 145 -7.61 -6.68 2.98
N ARG A 146 -8.64 -7.54 3.03
CA ARG A 146 -8.92 -8.43 4.18
C ARG A 146 -7.80 -9.44 4.43
N GLN A 147 -7.18 -9.94 3.37
CA GLN A 147 -6.02 -10.85 3.49
C GLN A 147 -4.79 -10.13 4.04
N ALA A 148 -4.60 -8.85 3.70
CA ALA A 148 -3.47 -8.05 4.17
C ALA A 148 -3.65 -7.53 5.60
N SER A 149 -4.89 -7.34 6.08
CA SER A 149 -5.18 -6.81 7.43
C SER A 149 -6.43 -7.43 8.04
N SER A 150 -6.30 -7.98 9.24
CA SER A 150 -7.44 -8.54 10.02
C SER A 150 -8.38 -7.48 10.57
N LYS A 151 -8.01 -6.19 10.52
CA LYS A 151 -8.83 -5.06 11.00
C LYS A 151 -9.89 -4.62 10.00
N ILE A 152 -10.00 -5.27 8.85
CA ILE A 152 -10.94 -4.91 7.79
C ILE A 152 -12.07 -5.92 7.72
N SER A 153 -13.29 -5.43 7.92
CA SER A 153 -14.52 -6.17 7.67
C SER A 153 -15.18 -5.66 6.40
N VAL A 154 -15.70 -6.55 5.57
CA VAL A 154 -16.34 -6.20 4.30
C VAL A 154 -17.70 -6.89 4.23
N GLU A 155 -18.72 -6.12 3.88
CA GLU A 155 -20.09 -6.57 3.68
C GLU A 155 -20.61 -6.09 2.32
N PHE A 156 -21.29 -6.98 1.59
CA PHE A 156 -21.93 -6.64 0.32
C PHE A 156 -23.44 -6.58 0.55
N VAL A 157 -24.04 -5.44 0.23
CA VAL A 157 -25.47 -5.18 0.40
C VAL A 157 -26.09 -4.87 -0.95
N ASP A 158 -27.09 -5.66 -1.32
CA ASP A 158 -27.90 -5.38 -2.50
C ASP A 158 -28.95 -4.31 -2.14
N PRO A 159 -28.86 -3.09 -2.71
CA PRO A 159 -29.77 -1.99 -2.37
C PRO A 159 -31.22 -2.25 -2.79
N GLU A 160 -31.48 -3.15 -3.75
CA GLU A 160 -32.83 -3.52 -4.18
C GLU A 160 -33.46 -4.55 -3.22
N ARG A 161 -32.66 -5.49 -2.70
CA ARG A 161 -33.13 -6.47 -1.70
C ARG A 161 -33.26 -5.86 -0.31
N GLN A 162 -32.41 -4.89 0.04
CA GLN A 162 -32.38 -4.26 1.36
C GLN A 162 -32.49 -2.72 1.27
N PRO A 163 -33.62 -2.19 0.78
CA PRO A 163 -33.79 -0.75 0.54
C PRO A 163 -33.71 0.08 1.81
N LYS A 164 -34.09 -0.47 2.98
CA LYS A 164 -34.01 0.23 4.27
C LYS A 164 -32.59 0.59 4.65
N ILE A 165 -31.64 -0.32 4.43
CA ILE A 165 -30.21 -0.08 4.74
C ILE A 165 -29.65 0.94 3.75
N ALA A 166 -29.92 0.76 2.45
CA ALA A 166 -29.49 1.73 1.43
C ALA A 166 -30.01 3.16 1.70
N GLN A 167 -31.27 3.30 2.17
CA GLN A 167 -31.84 4.59 2.55
C GLN A 167 -31.17 5.21 3.79
N GLN A 168 -30.85 4.43 4.82
CA GLN A 168 -30.12 4.90 6.00
C GLN A 168 -28.74 5.47 5.62
N TYR A 169 -28.07 4.83 4.67
CA TYR A 169 -26.78 5.25 4.15
C TYR A 169 -26.88 6.35 3.08
N GLY A 170 -28.09 6.79 2.70
CA GLY A 170 -28.31 7.81 1.67
C GLY A 170 -27.79 7.40 0.28
N ILE A 171 -27.81 6.10 -0.02
CA ILE A 171 -27.28 5.57 -1.28
C ILE A 171 -28.26 5.87 -2.41
N THR A 172 -27.82 6.74 -3.32
CA THR A 172 -28.57 7.14 -4.52
C THR A 172 -28.02 6.51 -5.79
N ARG A 173 -26.81 5.95 -5.73
CA ARG A 173 -26.10 5.33 -6.86
C ARG A 173 -25.70 3.91 -6.50
N THR A 174 -25.83 3.01 -7.45
CA THR A 174 -25.26 1.66 -7.38
C THR A 174 -23.72 1.73 -7.47
N ASP A 175 -23.03 0.67 -7.06
CA ASP A 175 -21.57 0.56 -7.05
C ASP A 175 -20.90 1.59 -6.14
N THR A 176 -21.45 1.78 -4.94
CA THR A 176 -20.90 2.68 -3.92
C THR A 176 -20.38 1.88 -2.72
N ALA A 177 -19.12 2.08 -2.35
CA ALA A 177 -18.55 1.55 -1.11
C ALA A 177 -18.55 2.63 -0.01
N VAL A 178 -19.02 2.26 1.18
CA VAL A 178 -18.99 3.11 2.37
C VAL A 178 -18.01 2.52 3.37
N PHE A 179 -17.02 3.31 3.75
CA PHE A 179 -16.02 2.97 4.75
C PHE A 179 -16.41 3.63 6.07
N GLU A 180 -16.47 2.85 7.14
CA GLU A 180 -16.86 3.31 8.48
C GLU A 180 -15.84 2.92 9.54
N SER A 181 -15.48 3.88 10.39
CA SER A 181 -14.61 3.65 11.54
C SER A 181 -14.79 4.74 12.59
N ALA A 182 -15.04 4.35 13.85
CA ALA A 182 -15.21 5.24 14.99
C ALA A 182 -16.12 6.46 14.73
N GLY A 183 -17.29 6.24 14.10
CA GLY A 183 -18.28 7.29 13.79
C GLY A 183 -17.98 8.15 12.57
N HIS A 184 -16.86 7.93 11.88
CA HIS A 184 -16.54 8.58 10.61
C HIS A 184 -16.97 7.69 9.44
N SER A 185 -17.54 8.29 8.40
CA SER A 185 -17.94 7.59 7.17
C SER A 185 -17.35 8.27 5.93
N VAL A 186 -16.80 7.48 5.00
CA VAL A 186 -16.29 7.96 3.70
C VAL A 186 -16.91 7.13 2.59
N ARG A 187 -17.41 7.78 1.54
CA ARG A 187 -18.00 7.12 0.37
C ARG A 187 -17.04 7.13 -0.81
N VAL A 188 -17.04 6.03 -1.56
CA VAL A 188 -16.22 5.80 -2.75
C VAL A 188 -17.10 5.21 -3.84
N ASN A 189 -16.98 5.71 -5.06
CA ASN A 189 -17.85 5.34 -6.17
C ASN A 189 -17.11 4.59 -7.29
N ALA A 190 -15.81 4.31 -7.13
CA ALA A 190 -15.06 3.47 -8.05
C ALA A 190 -14.27 2.38 -7.29
N PRO A 191 -14.18 1.15 -7.84
CA PRO A 191 -13.40 0.06 -7.27
C PRO A 191 -11.89 0.18 -7.58
N SER A 192 -11.33 1.40 -7.51
CA SER A 192 -9.91 1.64 -7.78
C SER A 192 -9.08 1.60 -6.49
N GLU A 193 -7.83 1.11 -6.57
CA GLU A 193 -6.95 1.07 -5.39
C GLU A 193 -6.74 2.45 -4.78
N VAL A 194 -6.56 3.45 -5.63
CA VAL A 194 -6.30 4.83 -5.23
C VAL A 194 -7.46 5.36 -4.40
N GLU A 195 -8.71 5.13 -4.84
CA GLU A 195 -9.88 5.61 -4.11
C GLU A 195 -10.14 4.83 -2.83
N LEU A 196 -10.00 3.50 -2.85
CA LEU A 196 -10.25 2.65 -1.67
C LEU A 196 -9.19 2.87 -0.60
N THR A 197 -7.90 2.88 -0.95
CA THR A 197 -6.81 3.19 0.00
C THR A 197 -6.94 4.61 0.54
N GLY A 198 -7.25 5.59 -0.31
CA GLY A 198 -7.49 6.97 0.14
C GLY A 198 -8.68 7.12 1.09
N ALA A 199 -9.76 6.36 0.87
CA ALA A 199 -10.89 6.33 1.81
C ALA A 199 -10.53 5.67 3.14
N LEU A 200 -9.74 4.59 3.09
CA LEU A 200 -9.25 3.92 4.28
C LEU A 200 -8.37 4.83 5.14
N ILE A 201 -7.47 5.61 4.52
CA ILE A 201 -6.67 6.61 5.23
C ILE A 201 -7.59 7.64 5.90
N ARG A 202 -8.57 8.18 5.16
CA ARG A 202 -9.49 9.22 5.65
C ARG A 202 -10.35 8.77 6.82
N VAL A 203 -10.88 7.54 6.78
CA VAL A 203 -11.77 7.04 7.83
C VAL A 203 -10.99 6.60 9.08
N SER A 204 -9.74 6.19 8.91
CA SER A 204 -8.91 5.64 9.99
C SER A 204 -8.19 6.70 10.81
N GLN A 205 -8.16 7.96 10.37
CA GLN A 205 -7.57 9.07 11.11
C GLN A 205 -8.53 9.61 12.19
N ASP A 206 -8.02 9.87 13.40
CA ASP A 206 -8.80 10.43 14.52
C ASP A 206 -9.28 11.87 14.27
N SER A 207 -8.54 12.60 13.44
CA SER A 207 -8.89 13.96 13.01
C SER A 207 -8.31 14.20 11.64
N LYS A 208 -9.09 14.81 10.73
CA LYS A 208 -8.54 15.29 9.46
C LYS A 208 -7.51 16.38 9.75
N LYS A 209 -6.24 16.07 9.47
CA LYS A 209 -5.17 17.06 9.50
C LYS A 209 -5.50 18.18 8.52
N ARG A 210 -5.44 19.43 8.96
CA ARG A 210 -5.79 20.59 8.13
C ARG A 210 -4.58 21.16 7.42
N VAL A 211 -4.68 21.40 6.12
CA VAL A 211 -3.73 22.14 5.31
C VAL A 211 -4.36 23.51 5.03
N LEU A 212 -3.72 24.57 5.50
CA LEU A 212 -4.21 25.94 5.31
C LEU A 212 -3.34 26.69 4.33
N PHE A 213 -3.95 27.32 3.34
CA PHE A 213 -3.28 28.21 2.39
C PHE A 213 -3.51 29.67 2.80
N LEU A 214 -2.43 30.45 2.90
CA LEU A 214 -2.54 31.88 3.21
C LEU A 214 -3.32 32.60 2.10
N GLU A 215 -4.25 33.47 2.50
CA GLU A 215 -4.97 34.38 1.61
C GLU A 215 -4.82 35.84 2.08
N GLY A 216 -4.76 36.75 1.12
CA GLY A 216 -4.82 38.18 1.37
C GLY A 216 -3.74 38.98 0.65
N HIS A 217 -2.75 38.32 0.07
CA HIS A 217 -1.57 38.94 -0.52
C HIS A 217 -1.43 38.65 -2.01
N GLY A 218 -2.49 38.15 -2.65
CA GLY A 218 -2.54 37.93 -4.11
C GLY A 218 -2.06 36.55 -4.55
N GLU A 219 -2.10 35.60 -3.62
CA GLU A 219 -1.86 34.18 -3.84
C GLU A 219 -2.89 33.59 -4.81
N PRO A 220 -2.53 32.53 -5.56
CA PRO A 220 -3.50 31.85 -6.40
C PRO A 220 -4.61 31.18 -5.58
N SER A 221 -5.83 31.19 -6.13
CA SER A 221 -6.99 30.62 -5.43
C SER A 221 -7.02 29.10 -5.45
N LEU A 222 -7.47 28.51 -4.35
CA LEU A 222 -7.72 27.06 -4.22
C LEU A 222 -8.90 26.55 -5.05
N ASP A 223 -9.78 27.45 -5.51
CA ASP A 223 -10.93 27.07 -6.34
C ASP A 223 -10.72 27.38 -7.83
N ASP A 224 -9.61 28.05 -8.16
CA ASP A 224 -9.24 28.36 -9.53
C ASP A 224 -8.70 27.10 -10.27
N ARG A 225 -9.35 26.80 -11.39
CA ARG A 225 -9.06 25.65 -12.27
C ARG A 225 -8.17 26.01 -13.45
N GLU A 226 -7.81 27.27 -13.60
CA GLU A 226 -6.84 27.70 -14.60
C GLU A 226 -5.43 27.22 -14.25
N ARG A 227 -4.52 27.32 -15.21
CA ARG A 227 -3.13 26.86 -15.09
C ARG A 227 -2.39 27.49 -13.91
N THR A 228 -2.77 28.70 -13.51
CA THR A 228 -2.16 29.42 -12.38
C THR A 228 -2.82 29.12 -11.04
N GLY A 229 -3.98 28.47 -11.01
CA GLY A 229 -4.74 28.16 -9.81
C GLY A 229 -4.24 26.94 -9.03
N LEU A 230 -4.76 26.77 -7.81
CA LEU A 230 -4.35 25.69 -6.90
C LEU A 230 -5.42 24.60 -6.70
N SER A 231 -6.48 24.57 -7.52
CA SER A 231 -7.54 23.56 -7.40
C SER A 231 -7.06 22.12 -7.56
N ALA A 232 -6.09 21.87 -8.45
CA ALA A 232 -5.50 20.55 -8.61
C ALA A 232 -4.77 20.10 -7.33
N ALA A 233 -4.00 21.00 -6.69
CA ALA A 233 -3.34 20.72 -5.43
C ALA A 233 -4.36 20.44 -4.31
N ARG A 234 -5.44 21.23 -4.23
CA ARG A 234 -6.55 21.00 -3.30
C ARG A 234 -7.16 19.62 -3.48
N GLU A 235 -7.45 19.22 -4.72
CA GLU A 235 -8.08 17.93 -5.02
C GLU A 235 -7.16 16.75 -4.64
N ILE A 236 -5.86 16.85 -4.94
CA ILE A 236 -4.88 15.80 -4.58
C ILE A 236 -4.77 15.66 -3.06
N LEU A 237 -4.62 16.77 -2.34
CA LEU A 237 -4.54 16.76 -0.87
C LEU A 237 -5.83 16.24 -0.23
N PHE A 238 -6.99 16.63 -0.77
CA PHE A 238 -8.28 16.12 -0.31
C PHE A 238 -8.42 14.61 -0.52
N LYS A 239 -7.96 14.09 -1.67
CA LYS A 239 -7.92 12.65 -1.97
C LYS A 239 -6.98 11.89 -1.05
N GLN A 240 -5.88 12.50 -0.62
CA GLN A 240 -4.97 11.95 0.39
C GLN A 240 -5.51 12.01 1.83
N GLY A 241 -6.61 12.75 2.03
CA GLY A 241 -7.37 12.76 3.27
C GLY A 241 -7.16 13.96 4.18
N TYR A 242 -6.50 15.00 3.68
CA TYR A 242 -6.40 16.28 4.36
C TYR A 242 -7.69 17.09 4.24
N ASP A 243 -7.98 17.89 5.27
CA ASP A 243 -8.92 19.01 5.17
C ASP A 243 -8.16 20.20 4.60
N VAL A 244 -8.64 20.80 3.50
CA VAL A 244 -7.90 21.85 2.79
C VAL A 244 -8.73 23.11 2.76
N GLY A 245 -8.18 24.20 3.28
CA GLY A 245 -8.86 25.49 3.37
C GLY A 245 -7.91 26.69 3.22
N THR A 246 -8.47 27.89 3.25
CA THR A 246 -7.70 29.14 3.27
C THR A 246 -7.65 29.74 4.68
N LEU A 247 -6.66 30.59 4.93
CA LEU A 247 -6.46 31.32 6.18
C LEU A 247 -6.07 32.76 5.85
N SER A 248 -6.80 33.73 6.39
CA SER A 248 -6.40 35.13 6.32
C SER A 248 -5.91 35.60 7.68
N LEU A 249 -4.60 35.84 7.81
CA LEU A 249 -4.01 36.40 9.03
C LEU A 249 -4.38 37.88 9.26
N LEU A 250 -5.03 38.52 8.28
CA LEU A 250 -5.68 39.81 8.46
C LEU A 250 -6.97 39.71 9.29
N LYS A 251 -7.65 38.55 9.23
CA LYS A 251 -8.91 38.29 9.94
C LYS A 251 -8.68 37.50 11.23
N GLU A 252 -7.75 36.55 11.20
CA GLU A 252 -7.45 35.65 12.31
C GLU A 252 -6.18 36.05 13.04
N ALA A 253 -6.22 36.05 14.38
CA ALA A 253 -5.10 36.48 15.22
C ALA A 253 -3.90 35.51 15.21
N ALA A 254 -4.11 34.25 14.84
CA ALA A 254 -3.10 33.21 14.78
C ALA A 254 -3.52 32.11 13.81
N VAL A 255 -2.57 31.25 13.44
CA VAL A 255 -2.88 30.00 12.72
C VAL A 255 -3.66 29.07 13.66
N PRO A 256 -4.84 28.56 13.25
CA PRO A 256 -5.63 27.65 14.08
C PRO A 256 -4.87 26.42 14.56
N ASP A 257 -5.17 25.97 15.76
CA ASP A 257 -4.68 24.70 16.30
C ASP A 257 -5.12 23.52 15.40
N HIS A 258 -4.34 22.43 15.41
CA HIS A 258 -4.51 21.27 14.53
C HIS A 258 -4.29 21.52 13.02
N THR A 259 -3.72 22.67 12.67
CA THR A 259 -3.13 22.88 11.33
C THR A 259 -1.89 22.00 11.19
N ALA A 260 -1.91 21.08 10.23
CA ALA A 260 -0.78 20.21 9.95
C ALA A 260 0.32 20.93 9.18
N ILE A 261 -0.05 21.83 8.26
CA ILE A 261 0.90 22.69 7.57
C ILE A 261 0.22 23.97 7.11
N LEU A 262 0.92 25.10 7.28
CA LEU A 262 0.57 26.36 6.67
C LEU A 262 1.33 26.46 5.33
N VAL A 263 0.63 26.80 4.27
CA VAL A 263 1.19 26.99 2.93
C VAL A 263 1.08 28.46 2.56
N VAL A 264 2.21 29.08 2.25
CA VAL A 264 2.27 30.45 1.72
C VAL A 264 2.75 30.33 0.28
N ALA A 265 1.81 30.42 -0.67
CA ALA A 265 2.03 30.09 -2.07
C ALA A 265 2.05 31.35 -2.96
N GLY A 266 3.25 31.81 -3.31
CA GLY A 266 3.47 32.91 -4.25
C GLY A 266 2.78 34.22 -3.85
N PRO A 267 3.02 34.77 -2.64
CA PRO A 267 2.45 36.06 -2.26
C PRO A 267 2.95 37.15 -3.24
N ARG A 268 2.02 37.93 -3.77
CA ARG A 268 2.29 39.00 -4.76
C ARG A 268 2.29 40.40 -4.15
N ARG A 269 1.96 40.51 -2.86
CA ARG A 269 1.93 41.75 -2.08
C ARG A 269 2.67 41.52 -0.76
N PRO A 270 3.22 42.59 -0.15
CA PRO A 270 3.92 42.49 1.12
C PRO A 270 3.08 41.83 2.22
N VAL A 271 3.57 40.72 2.77
CA VAL A 271 3.07 40.15 4.03
C VAL A 271 3.61 41.00 5.17
N THR A 272 2.72 41.52 6.01
CA THR A 272 3.11 42.49 7.03
C THR A 272 4.01 41.89 8.10
N ALA A 273 4.81 42.72 8.79
CA ALA A 273 5.70 42.24 9.85
C ALA A 273 4.94 41.52 10.98
N GLU A 274 3.71 41.94 11.27
CA GLU A 274 2.86 41.29 12.27
C GLU A 274 2.40 39.89 11.81
N GLU A 275 2.02 39.75 10.53
CA GLU A 275 1.67 38.44 9.97
C GLU A 275 2.90 37.52 9.92
N GLN A 276 4.07 38.03 9.55
CA GLN A 276 5.32 37.28 9.58
C GLN A 276 5.66 36.81 11.01
N GLU A 277 5.41 37.63 12.04
CA GLU A 277 5.59 37.22 13.44
C GLU A 277 4.61 36.11 13.86
N ARG A 278 3.35 36.17 13.42
CA ARG A 278 2.36 35.12 13.67
C ARG A 278 2.75 33.79 13.01
N ILE A 279 3.26 33.85 11.77
CA ILE A 279 3.79 32.69 11.06
C ILE A 279 5.00 32.11 11.81
N HIS A 280 5.95 32.97 12.19
CA HIS A 280 7.12 32.58 12.97
C HIS A 280 6.71 31.87 14.28
N THR A 281 5.81 32.47 15.05
CA THR A 281 5.31 31.91 16.31
C THR A 281 4.66 30.55 16.13
N TYR A 282 3.92 30.34 15.04
CA TYR A 282 3.31 29.05 14.72
C TYR A 282 4.37 27.97 14.45
N VAL A 283 5.43 28.29 13.71
CA VAL A 283 6.53 27.36 13.43
C VAL A 283 7.33 27.04 14.70
N GLU A 284 7.62 28.05 15.53
CA GLU A 284 8.33 27.86 16.81
C GLU A 284 7.56 26.96 17.80
N LYS A 285 6.23 26.90 17.69
CA LYS A 285 5.38 25.97 18.46
C LYS A 285 5.37 24.53 17.91
N GLY A 286 6.20 24.24 16.90
CA GLY A 286 6.27 22.93 16.24
C GLY A 286 5.36 22.79 15.02
N GLY A 287 4.75 23.90 14.57
CA GLY A 287 3.99 23.92 13.32
C GLY A 287 4.88 23.74 12.09
N HIS A 288 4.32 23.23 11.00
CA HIS A 288 5.03 23.07 9.73
C HIS A 288 4.64 24.17 8.75
N LEU A 289 5.62 24.68 7.99
CA LEU A 289 5.45 25.75 7.00
C LEU A 289 6.00 25.29 5.64
N LEU A 290 5.21 25.49 4.58
CA LEU A 290 5.67 25.45 3.19
C LEU A 290 5.62 26.87 2.63
N LEU A 291 6.77 27.38 2.22
CA LEU A 291 6.90 28.71 1.64
C LEU A 291 7.33 28.57 0.17
N LEU A 292 6.50 29.06 -0.75
CA LEU A 292 6.78 29.10 -2.18
C LEU A 292 6.84 30.57 -2.59
N ILE A 293 8.02 31.06 -2.97
CA ILE A 293 8.24 32.47 -3.30
C ILE A 293 8.66 32.58 -4.76
N ASP A 294 7.89 33.34 -5.53
CA ASP A 294 8.23 33.67 -6.91
C ASP A 294 9.37 34.71 -6.93
N PRO A 295 10.25 34.68 -7.94
CA PRO A 295 11.24 35.73 -8.11
C PRO A 295 10.57 37.08 -8.43
N ASP A 296 11.30 38.17 -8.16
CA ASP A 296 10.86 39.56 -8.42
C ASP A 296 9.49 39.95 -7.82
N THR A 297 9.09 39.29 -6.72
CA THR A 297 7.89 39.66 -5.96
C THR A 297 8.16 40.84 -5.01
N PRO A 298 7.21 41.78 -4.83
CA PRO A 298 7.29 42.77 -3.76
C PRO A 298 7.05 42.18 -2.36
N ALA A 299 6.67 40.90 -2.26
CA ALA A 299 6.47 40.20 -1.00
C ALA A 299 7.81 39.78 -0.37
N ASP A 300 8.45 40.70 0.36
CA ASP A 300 9.71 40.40 1.05
C ASP A 300 9.51 39.49 2.27
N MET A 301 9.92 38.23 2.12
CA MET A 301 9.92 37.22 3.17
C MET A 301 11.30 37.02 3.82
N ASN A 302 12.33 37.78 3.42
CA ASN A 302 13.66 37.71 4.05
C ASN A 302 13.64 38.01 5.55
N PRO A 303 12.84 38.97 6.08
CA PRO A 303 12.81 39.22 7.53
C PRO A 303 12.41 37.98 8.33
N LEU A 304 11.44 37.20 7.84
CA LEU A 304 11.05 35.92 8.43
C LEU A 304 12.16 34.87 8.27
N LEU A 305 12.63 34.65 7.03
CA LEU A 305 13.58 33.58 6.70
C LEU A 305 14.93 33.71 7.42
N LYS A 306 15.40 34.95 7.64
CA LYS A 306 16.64 35.21 8.39
C LYS A 306 16.64 34.64 9.80
N ARG A 307 15.48 34.47 10.42
CA ARG A 307 15.36 33.86 11.76
C ARG A 307 15.78 32.39 11.77
N TRP A 308 15.64 31.70 10.63
CA TRP A 308 16.10 30.33 10.43
C TRP A 308 17.46 30.25 9.72
N GLY A 309 18.17 31.37 9.59
CA GLY A 309 19.45 31.43 8.85
C GLY A 309 19.30 31.28 7.33
N LEU A 310 18.09 31.45 6.80
CA LEU A 310 17.78 31.38 5.38
C LEU A 310 17.72 32.78 4.77
N GLY A 311 17.93 32.87 3.45
CA GLY A 311 17.80 34.11 2.71
C GLY A 311 17.49 33.86 1.23
N LEU A 312 16.66 34.73 0.66
CA LEU A 312 16.35 34.78 -0.76
C LEU A 312 17.38 35.68 -1.45
N GLY A 313 18.08 35.13 -2.42
CA GLY A 313 18.94 35.90 -3.31
C GLY A 313 18.12 36.76 -4.29
N PRO A 314 18.64 37.90 -4.74
CA PRO A 314 17.97 38.71 -5.75
C PRO A 314 18.01 38.03 -7.14
N GLY A 315 16.96 38.25 -7.93
CA GLY A 315 16.89 37.88 -9.33
C GLY A 315 16.25 36.51 -9.61
N VAL A 316 16.36 36.09 -10.86
CA VAL A 316 15.79 34.84 -11.39
C VAL A 316 16.93 33.87 -11.72
N LEU A 317 16.73 32.59 -11.39
CA LEU A 317 17.64 31.54 -11.83
C LEU A 317 17.40 31.23 -13.32
N VAL A 318 18.49 31.18 -14.08
CA VAL A 318 18.46 30.93 -15.52
C VAL A 318 19.41 29.79 -15.84
N ASP A 319 18.94 28.81 -16.61
CA ASP A 319 19.77 27.74 -17.15
C ASP A 319 20.09 28.01 -18.62
N LEU A 320 21.37 28.25 -18.91
CA LEU A 320 21.85 28.52 -20.27
C LEU A 320 22.27 27.26 -21.02
N GLN A 321 22.50 26.14 -20.32
CA GLN A 321 23.10 24.92 -20.88
C GLN A 321 22.05 23.84 -21.11
N ASP A 322 21.20 23.57 -20.13
CA ASP A 322 20.22 22.48 -20.15
C ASP A 322 18.83 22.98 -20.58
N ARG A 323 18.78 23.56 -21.79
CA ARG A 323 17.52 24.05 -22.34
C ARG A 323 16.61 22.90 -22.74
N LEU A 324 15.40 22.88 -22.18
CA LEU A 324 14.27 22.09 -22.69
C LEU A 324 13.83 22.67 -24.05
N ALA A 325 14.49 22.25 -25.13
CA ALA A 325 14.28 22.77 -26.49
C ALA A 325 14.34 24.32 -26.55
N GLN A 326 13.68 24.97 -27.51
CA GLN A 326 13.55 26.44 -27.59
C GLN A 326 12.67 27.03 -26.45
N GLY A 327 12.61 26.39 -25.28
CA GLY A 327 11.83 26.81 -24.12
C GLY A 327 12.39 28.05 -23.42
N ASP A 328 11.62 28.56 -22.46
CA ASP A 328 11.98 29.72 -21.66
C ASP A 328 13.24 29.44 -20.81
N LEU A 329 14.13 30.43 -20.72
CA LEU A 329 15.40 30.39 -19.98
C LEU A 329 15.22 30.21 -18.46
N THR A 330 14.02 30.47 -17.96
CA THR A 330 13.64 30.33 -16.55
C THR A 330 13.12 28.93 -16.21
N SER A 331 12.92 28.07 -17.21
CA SER A 331 12.49 26.67 -17.01
C SER A 331 13.68 25.80 -16.65
N LEU A 332 13.94 25.65 -15.35
CA LEU A 332 15.07 24.87 -14.83
C LEU A 332 14.81 23.36 -14.95
N LEU A 333 15.81 22.62 -15.43
CA LEU A 333 15.81 21.16 -15.45
C LEU A 333 16.70 20.62 -14.33
N VAL A 334 16.09 20.00 -13.31
CA VAL A 334 16.84 19.40 -12.21
C VAL A 334 17.16 17.94 -12.54
N ARG A 335 18.43 17.65 -12.85
CA ARG A 335 18.92 16.30 -13.19
C ARG A 335 19.53 15.52 -12.03
N THR A 336 19.86 16.21 -10.95
CA THR A 336 20.52 15.58 -9.80
C THR A 336 19.81 16.03 -8.55
N PHE A 337 19.27 15.06 -7.82
CA PHE A 337 18.82 15.29 -6.46
C PHE A 337 19.94 14.89 -5.50
N THR A 338 20.15 15.66 -4.44
CA THR A 338 21.04 15.26 -3.34
C THR A 338 20.50 14.00 -2.68
N GLU A 339 21.37 13.09 -2.24
CA GLU A 339 20.95 11.91 -1.48
C GLU A 339 20.38 12.32 -0.12
N HIS A 340 19.08 12.10 0.07
CA HIS A 340 18.35 12.39 1.29
C HIS A 340 17.11 11.51 1.39
N GLU A 341 16.60 11.23 2.60
CA GLU A 341 15.39 10.43 2.79
C GLU A 341 14.16 10.99 2.04
N ILE A 342 14.13 12.31 1.83
CA ILE A 342 13.07 13.02 1.10
C ILE A 342 13.18 12.81 -0.42
N THR A 343 14.40 12.66 -0.94
CA THR A 343 14.69 12.57 -2.38
C THR A 343 14.95 11.15 -2.86
N GLN A 344 15.02 10.16 -1.95
CA GLN A 344 15.31 8.76 -2.28
C GLN A 344 14.34 8.14 -3.30
N ASP A 345 13.09 8.60 -3.31
CA ASP A 345 12.03 8.12 -4.20
C ASP A 345 11.86 9.03 -5.45
N LEU A 346 12.66 10.10 -5.58
CA LEU A 346 12.65 10.99 -6.73
C LEU A 346 13.70 10.54 -7.75
N SER A 347 13.26 9.90 -8.83
CA SER A 347 14.13 9.68 -10.00
C SER A 347 14.26 10.98 -10.77
N ALA A 348 15.49 11.42 -11.04
CA ALA A 348 15.74 12.52 -11.98
C ALA A 348 15.09 12.23 -13.36
N ALA A 349 14.53 13.27 -13.96
CA ALA A 349 13.82 13.21 -15.24
C ALA A 349 14.76 13.14 -16.45
#